data_AF-A0A2H0BYJ0-F1
#
_entry.id   AF-A0A2H0BYJ0-F1
#
_cell.length_a   1.000
_cell.length_b   1.000
_cell.length_c   1.000
_cell.angle_alpha   90.00
_cell.angle_beta   90.00
_cell.angle_gamma   90.00
#
_symmetry.space_group_name_H-M   'P 1'
#
loop_
_entity.id
_entity.type
_entity.pdbx_description
1 polymer ?
#
loop_
_entity_poly.entity_id
_entity_poly.type
_entity_poly.pdbx_seq_one_letter_code
_entity_poly.pdbx_strand_id
1 'polypeptide(L)' 'MYQTSGVDQRVSGTLDSTNGNSLTRELYFGTCSSGVCRLHGDLSNMKLEVTSDLTNGKKTLKRFKIKI' A
#
# COMPACT_ATOMS: atom_id res chain seq x y z
N MET A 1 4.27 3.28 -2.44
CA MET A 1 4.65 4.70 -2.59
C MET A 1 3.97 5.25 -3.83
N TYR A 2 3.55 6.51 -3.79
CA TYR A 2 2.94 7.21 -4.91
C TYR A 2 3.27 8.70 -4.81
N GLN A 3 3.10 9.44 -5.89
CA GLN A 3 3.23 10.90 -5.90
C GLN A 3 1.89 11.56 -6.12
N THR A 4 1.67 12.71 -5.48
CA THR A 4 0.53 13.60 -5.73
C THR A 4 1.05 15.03 -5.70
N SER A 5 0.75 15.82 -6.74
CA SER A 5 1.24 17.21 -6.88
C SER A 5 2.76 17.37 -6.67
N GLY A 6 3.55 16.39 -7.11
CA GLY A 6 5.01 16.37 -6.95
C GLY A 6 5.53 15.97 -5.56
N VAL A 7 4.64 15.66 -4.60
CA VAL A 7 4.99 15.22 -3.25
C VAL A 7 4.87 13.71 -3.12
N ASP A 8 5.91 13.10 -2.57
CA ASP A 8 5.93 11.67 -2.26
C ASP A 8 5.01 11.34 -1.08
N GLN A 9 4.19 10.32 -1.28
CA GLN A 9 3.22 9.82 -0.31
C GLN A 9 3.32 8.30 -0.17
N ARG A 10 2.79 7.79 0.94
CA ARG A 10 2.77 6.37 1.25
C ARG A 10 1.44 5.96 1.86
N VAL A 11 0.98 4.78 1.44
CA VAL A 11 -0.03 3.99 2.14
C VAL A 11 0.60 2.63 2.40
N SER A 12 0.36 2.07 3.58
CA SER A 12 0.84 0.73 3.94
C SER A 12 -0.13 0.08 4.92
N GLY A 13 -0.11 -1.24 4.92
CA GLY A 13 -0.81 -2.07 5.89
C GLY A 13 -0.10 -3.42 6.02
N THR A 14 -0.56 -4.22 6.95
CA THR A 14 -0.03 -5.56 7.24
C THR A 14 -1.19 -6.56 7.25
N LEU A 15 -0.89 -7.80 6.87
CA LEU A 15 -1.80 -8.94 6.93
C LEU A 15 -1.07 -10.12 7.54
N ASP A 16 -1.82 -10.99 8.20
CA ASP A 16 -1.30 -12.24 8.75
C ASP A 16 -2.22 -13.42 8.41
N SER A 17 -1.81 -14.61 8.84
CA SER A 17 -2.53 -15.86 8.54
C SER A 17 -3.90 -15.96 9.21
N THR A 18 -4.19 -15.14 10.23
CA THR A 18 -5.53 -15.12 10.87
C THR A 18 -6.57 -14.48 9.98
N ASN A 19 -6.15 -13.73 8.96
CA ASN A 19 -7.05 -13.08 8.02
C ASN A 19 -7.62 -14.03 6.95
N GLY A 20 -7.17 -15.30 6.88
CA GLY A 20 -7.67 -16.31 5.94
C GLY A 20 -6.81 -16.50 4.68
N ASN A 21 -7.17 -17.49 3.86
CA ASN A 21 -6.35 -17.96 2.73
C ASN A 21 -6.48 -17.12 1.45
N SER A 22 -7.50 -16.28 1.35
CA SER A 22 -7.72 -15.37 0.23
C SER A 22 -8.36 -14.09 0.73
N LEU A 23 -7.79 -12.95 0.36
CA LEU A 23 -8.18 -11.64 0.85
C LEU A 23 -8.06 -10.62 -0.26
N THR A 24 -9.06 -9.74 -0.33
CA THR A 24 -9.00 -8.52 -1.11
C THR A 24 -8.97 -7.36 -0.14
N ARG A 25 -8.05 -6.41 -0.34
CA ARG A 25 -8.03 -5.16 0.39
C ARG A 25 -7.85 -4.00 -0.57
N GLU A 26 -8.55 -2.92 -0.25
CA GLU A 26 -8.45 -1.66 -0.96
C GLU A 26 -7.40 -0.78 -0.28
N LEU A 27 -6.56 -0.15 -1.10
CA LEU A 27 -5.62 0.86 -0.65
C LEU A 27 -6.20 2.23 -0.94
N TYR A 28 -6.38 3.02 0.13
CA TYR A 28 -6.87 4.40 0.04
C TYR A 28 -5.69 5.37 -0.04
N PHE A 29 -5.62 6.12 -1.14
CA PHE A 29 -4.59 7.13 -1.38
C PHE A 29 -5.09 8.49 -0.92
N GLY A 30 -4.82 8.82 0.34
CA GLY A 30 -5.29 10.06 0.94
C GLY A 30 -4.68 10.31 2.31
N THR A 31 -5.08 11.42 2.93
CA THR A 31 -4.72 11.77 4.30
C THR A 31 -5.98 11.96 5.13
N CYS A 32 -5.93 11.52 6.38
CA CYS A 32 -7.02 11.70 7.34
C CYS A 32 -6.53 12.57 8.50
N SER A 33 -7.33 13.56 8.88
CA SER A 33 -7.07 14.43 10.03
C SER A 33 -8.37 14.67 10.78
N SER A 34 -8.35 14.48 12.10
CA SER A 34 -9.51 14.68 12.99
C SER A 34 -10.80 13.99 12.50
N GLY A 35 -10.68 12.77 11.97
CA GLY A 35 -11.82 11.98 11.47
C GLY A 35 -12.29 12.31 10.05
N VAL A 36 -11.68 13.30 9.39
CA VAL A 36 -12.01 13.65 7.99
C VAL A 36 -10.89 13.18 7.07
N CYS A 37 -11.22 12.31 6.12
CA CYS A 37 -10.29 11.83 5.10
C CYS A 37 -10.48 12.59 3.79
N ARG A 38 -9.37 13.02 3.19
CA ARG A 38 -9.33 13.61 1.85
C ARG A 38 -8.52 12.70 0.93
N LEU A 39 -9.13 12.30 -0.18
CA LEU A 39 -8.46 11.53 -1.22
C LEU A 39 -7.51 12.44 -2.01
N HIS A 40 -6.37 11.89 -2.38
CA HIS A 40 -5.40 12.56 -3.23
C HIS A 40 -5.74 12.34 -4.71
N GLY A 41 -5.71 13.41 -5.50
CA GLY A 41 -5.79 13.38 -6.95
C GLY A 41 -4.41 13.35 -7.61
N ASP A 42 -4.39 13.39 -8.94
CA ASP A 42 -3.18 13.51 -9.78
C ASP A 42 -2.07 12.54 -9.38
N LEU A 43 -2.48 11.30 -9.11
CA LEU A 43 -1.58 10.25 -8.69
C LEU A 43 -0.61 9.90 -9.81
N SER A 44 0.66 9.75 -9.47
CA SER A 44 1.70 9.35 -10.42
C SER A 44 2.78 8.50 -9.75
N ASN A 45 3.65 7.90 -10.58
CA ASN A 45 4.82 7.14 -10.13
C ASN A 45 4.54 6.06 -9.07
N MET A 46 3.37 5.42 -9.16
CA MET A 46 2.92 4.43 -8.19
C MET A 46 3.75 3.14 -8.21
N LYS A 47 4.19 2.73 -7.01
CA LYS A 47 4.92 1.49 -6.75
C LYS A 47 4.30 0.77 -5.55
N LEU A 48 3.95 -0.49 -5.73
CA LEU A 48 3.53 -1.39 -4.66
C LEU A 48 4.68 -2.35 -4.33
N GLU A 49 5.03 -2.40 -3.05
CA GLU A 49 5.99 -3.36 -2.52
C GLU A 49 5.27 -4.27 -1.53
N VAL A 50 5.36 -5.57 -1.76
CA VAL A 50 4.83 -6.61 -0.88
C VAL A 50 6.00 -7.37 -0.29
N THR A 51 6.15 -7.24 1.03
CA THR A 51 7.11 -8.01 1.81
C THR A 51 6.35 -9.15 2.50
N SER A 52 6.84 -10.38 2.37
CA SER A 52 6.28 -11.54 3.05
C SER A 52 7.32 -12.15 3.98
N ASP A 53 6.99 -12.23 5.25
CA ASP A 53 7.73 -12.97 6.25
C ASP A 53 7.19 -14.41 6.29
N LEU A 54 8.07 -15.38 5.98
CA LEU A 54 7.73 -16.80 5.98
C LEU A 54 8.04 -17.42 7.34
N THR A 55 7.32 -18.50 7.69
CA THR A 55 7.47 -19.20 8.98
C THR A 55 8.86 -19.76 9.21
N ASN A 56 9.64 -20.02 8.15
CA ASN A 56 11.03 -20.45 8.22
C ASN A 56 12.03 -19.29 8.39
N GLY A 57 11.55 -18.07 8.69
CA GLY A 57 12.37 -16.88 8.90
C GLY A 57 12.82 -16.18 7.62
N LYS A 58 12.51 -16.71 6.43
CA LYS A 58 12.85 -16.06 5.16
C LYS A 58 11.93 -14.87 4.92
N LYS A 59 12.49 -13.82 4.31
CA LYS A 59 11.74 -12.67 3.79
C LYS A 59 11.78 -12.67 2.27
N THR A 60 10.64 -12.45 1.65
CA THR A 60 10.56 -12.22 0.20
C THR A 60 10.03 -10.83 -0.07
N LEU A 61 10.50 -10.21 -1.16
CA LEU A 61 10.07 -8.88 -1.59
C LEU A 61 9.60 -8.96 -3.03
N LYS A 62 8.37 -8.53 -3.28
CA LYS A 62 7.80 -8.43 -4.61
C LYS A 62 7.43 -6.98 -4.90
N ARG A 63 7.92 -6.45 -6.02
CA ARG A 63 7.70 -5.07 -6.43
C ARG A 63 6.83 -5.02 -7.68
N PHE A 64 5.90 -4.08 -7.70
CA PHE A 64 5.00 -3.85 -8.82
C PHE A 64 5.00 -2.37 -9.18
N LYS A 65 5.11 -2.08 -10.47
CA LYS A 65 4.83 -0.75 -11.01
C LYS A 65 3.36 -0.71 -11.38
N ILE A 66 2.62 0.23 -10.80
CA ILE A 66 1.20 0.42 -11.13
C ILE A 66 1.13 1.47 -12.23
N LYS A 67 0.47 1.12 -13.33
CA LYS A 67 0.12 2.06 -14.40
C LYS A 67 -1.29 2.59 -14.09
N ILE A 68 -1.43 3.90 -14.13
CA ILE A 68 -2.64 4.66 -13.82
C ILE A 68 -3.03 5.39 -15.10
#